data_AF-D9X311-F1
#
_entry.id   AF-D9X311-F1
#
_cell.length_a   1.000
_cell.length_b   1.000
_cell.length_c   1.000
_cell.angle_alpha   90.00
_cell.angle_beta   90.00
_cell.angle_gamma   90.00
#
_symmetry.space_group_name_H-M   'P 1'
#
loop_
_entity.id
_entity.type
_entity.pdbx_description
1 polymer ?
#
loop_
_entity_poly.entity_id
_entity_poly.type
_entity_poly.pdbx_seq_one_letter_code
_entity_poly.pdbx_strand_id
1 'polypeptide(L)'
;MTETDRASAAGHSDPDPAEADLRRVGLHPDHWYPVALSRNLRRERVLATVFAGERIALFRTRSGEVHALEDRCAHRQVPLSMGAVEGETLRCRYHAWAYRGDGRLSQIPYLGKGDRRPPRGVRGYPVREAYGLVFVFPGDPRRAAATPLPELPAFGSPRYRTMTYSRTVHCHYSFMHENLLDMNHQFLHRGVVGRLRPELLGYRSDERSVEAGYLFTHTGGKRSRSAGLLASEGIGAGTADVMTIRTEYPYQTLDLVPENADRPAFRLWAAYVPEDAEQRRCHAYGLLMIEKPRIPGLLRLAWPFIRRFTERVFAEDRMAVEAEQRAWDEQGEDRNHEVFPLILDVREVLRANGVPIEVRPAGCGGASLCGGARLSAGAQGQE
;
A
#
# COMPACT_ATOMS: atom_id res chain seq x y z
N MET A 1 -26.37 36.10 -28.63
CA MET A 1 -27.40 35.83 -27.62
C MET A 1 -26.70 35.07 -26.51
N THR A 2 -26.51 35.79 -25.41
CA THR A 2 -25.63 35.51 -24.27
C THR A 2 -26.35 34.70 -23.22
N GLU A 3 -25.73 33.67 -22.67
CA GLU A 3 -25.83 33.33 -21.24
C GLU A 3 -24.74 32.30 -20.89
N THR A 4 -23.68 32.80 -20.28
CA THR A 4 -22.66 32.00 -19.59
C THR A 4 -22.90 32.31 -18.13
N ASP A 5 -23.62 31.43 -17.44
CA ASP A 5 -24.01 31.65 -16.06
C ASP A 5 -22.82 31.35 -15.14
N ARG A 6 -22.28 32.41 -14.53
CA ARG A 6 -21.22 32.36 -13.53
C ARG A 6 -21.86 31.99 -12.19
N ALA A 7 -21.70 30.74 -11.78
CA ALA A 7 -22.02 30.33 -10.43
C ALA A 7 -21.02 30.95 -9.42
N SER A 8 -21.55 31.89 -8.63
CA SER A 8 -21.16 32.36 -7.31
C SER A 8 -19.85 31.80 -6.71
N ALA A 9 -18.87 32.70 -6.55
CA ALA A 9 -17.70 32.51 -5.69
C ALA A 9 -18.13 32.40 -4.21
N ALA A 10 -18.14 31.18 -3.68
CA ALA A 10 -18.09 30.95 -2.24
C ALA A 10 -16.60 30.99 -1.82
N GLY A 11 -16.27 31.85 -0.86
CA GLY A 11 -14.92 32.03 -0.36
C GLY A 11 -14.34 30.72 0.19
N HIS A 12 -13.41 30.13 -0.55
CA HIS A 12 -12.42 29.23 0.03
C HIS A 12 -11.43 30.11 0.80
N SER A 13 -11.48 30.05 2.12
CA SER A 13 -10.29 30.36 2.90
C SER A 13 -9.18 29.44 2.42
N ASP A 14 -8.01 29.98 2.06
CA ASP A 14 -6.84 29.16 1.77
C ASP A 14 -6.65 28.16 2.93
N PRO A 15 -6.46 26.86 2.64
CA PRO A 15 -6.24 25.87 3.68
C PRO A 15 -5.01 26.25 4.50
N ASP A 16 -4.99 25.85 5.77
CA ASP A 16 -3.80 25.99 6.61
C ASP A 16 -2.59 25.37 5.87
N PRO A 17 -1.42 26.04 5.78
CA PRO A 17 -0.23 25.46 5.16
C PRO A 17 0.11 24.04 5.65
N ALA A 18 -0.24 23.70 6.90
CA ALA A 18 -0.10 22.35 7.44
C ALA A 18 -1.14 21.34 6.89
N GLU A 19 -2.35 21.79 6.53
CA GLU A 19 -3.39 20.99 5.86
C GLU A 19 -3.10 20.81 4.36
N ALA A 20 -2.31 21.70 3.76
CA ALA A 20 -1.88 21.60 2.37
C ALA A 20 -0.75 20.56 2.14
N ASP A 21 0.07 20.27 3.15
CA ASP A 21 1.20 19.36 3.03
C ASP A 21 0.76 17.88 3.00
N LEU A 22 0.71 17.33 1.79
CA LEU A 22 0.37 15.92 1.54
C LEU A 22 1.26 14.94 2.32
N ARG A 23 2.50 15.28 2.63
CA ARG A 23 3.42 14.39 3.37
C ARG A 23 3.05 14.24 4.84
N ARG A 24 2.07 15.02 5.31
CA ARG A 24 1.47 14.93 6.65
C ARG A 24 0.15 14.16 6.64
N VAL A 25 -0.28 13.68 5.48
CA VAL A 25 -1.51 12.90 5.31
C VAL A 25 -1.16 11.44 5.09
N GLY A 26 -1.35 10.63 6.13
CA GLY A 26 -1.07 9.20 6.15
C GLY A 26 -2.19 8.37 5.52
N LEU A 27 -1.90 7.08 5.32
CA LEU A 27 -2.91 6.14 4.82
C LEU A 27 -4.06 5.94 5.81
N HIS A 28 -5.27 5.97 5.27
CA HIS A 28 -6.51 5.75 6.00
C HIS A 28 -6.64 4.27 6.39
N PRO A 29 -6.78 3.93 7.68
CA PRO A 29 -6.70 2.53 8.13
C PRO A 29 -7.91 1.67 7.70
N ASP A 30 -9.03 2.27 7.29
CA ASP A 30 -10.21 1.55 6.77
C ASP A 30 -10.10 1.06 5.32
N HIS A 31 -8.93 0.51 4.95
CA HIS A 31 -8.70 -0.18 3.68
C HIS A 31 -7.94 -1.49 3.91
N TRP A 32 -7.91 -2.34 2.89
CA TRP A 32 -7.12 -3.57 2.91
C TRP A 32 -5.68 -3.28 2.52
N TYR A 33 -4.72 -3.66 3.35
CA TYR A 33 -3.31 -3.46 3.05
C TYR A 33 -2.55 -4.78 3.03
N PRO A 34 -1.79 -5.08 1.97
CA PRO A 34 -0.89 -6.22 2.01
C PRO A 34 0.20 -5.97 3.05
N VAL A 35 0.43 -6.92 3.94
CA VAL A 35 1.43 -6.80 5.02
C VAL A 35 2.43 -7.95 5.03
N ALA A 36 2.22 -8.96 4.18
CA ALA A 36 3.16 -10.05 3.97
C ALA A 36 2.89 -10.78 2.64
N LEU A 37 3.91 -11.45 2.13
CA LEU A 37 3.73 -12.48 1.12
C LEU A 37 3.20 -13.74 1.81
N SER A 38 2.12 -14.33 1.28
CA SER A 38 1.49 -15.55 1.81
C SER A 38 2.51 -16.67 2.08
N ARG A 39 3.44 -16.88 1.14
CA ARG A 39 4.50 -17.89 1.22
C ARG A 39 5.51 -17.68 2.36
N ASN A 40 5.62 -16.47 2.90
CA ASN A 40 6.50 -16.17 4.03
C ASN A 40 5.89 -16.64 5.35
N LEU A 41 4.55 -16.74 5.42
CA LEU A 41 3.82 -17.26 6.56
C LEU A 41 3.43 -18.74 6.33
N ARG A 42 4.34 -19.64 6.67
CA ARG A 42 4.11 -21.09 6.57
C ARG A 42 3.09 -21.56 7.63
N ARG A 43 2.51 -22.74 7.41
CA ARG A 43 1.61 -23.41 8.38
C ARG A 43 2.29 -23.57 9.74
N GLU A 44 1.52 -23.35 10.81
CA GLU A 44 1.98 -23.38 12.21
C GLU A 44 3.16 -22.44 12.50
N ARG A 45 3.25 -21.32 11.78
CA ARG A 45 4.25 -20.28 12.00
C ARG A 45 3.60 -18.94 12.31
N VAL A 46 4.42 -18.08 12.90
CA VAL A 46 4.13 -16.69 13.23
C VAL A 46 5.12 -15.80 12.46
N LEU A 47 4.65 -14.65 12.01
CA LEU A 47 5.44 -13.63 11.31
C LEU A 47 5.10 -12.26 11.91
N ALA A 48 6.13 -11.50 12.29
CA ALA A 48 5.96 -10.10 12.65
C ALA A 48 5.79 -9.25 11.39
N THR A 49 4.86 -8.30 11.44
CA THR A 49 4.67 -7.26 10.43
C THR A 49 4.22 -5.97 11.12
N VAL A 50 3.97 -4.92 10.35
CA VAL A 50 3.62 -3.60 10.85
C VAL A 50 2.70 -2.88 9.87
N PHE A 51 1.87 -1.98 10.40
CA PHE A 51 1.13 -0.98 9.62
C PHE A 51 1.19 0.35 10.36
N ALA A 52 1.76 1.39 9.75
CA ALA A 52 1.86 2.74 10.33
C ALA A 52 2.40 2.75 11.78
N GLY A 53 3.44 1.96 12.05
CA GLY A 53 4.02 1.79 13.39
C GLY A 53 3.27 0.83 14.33
N GLU A 54 2.04 0.42 14.02
CA GLU A 54 1.31 -0.61 14.77
C GLU A 54 1.86 -2.00 14.46
N ARG A 55 2.50 -2.63 15.46
CA ARG A 55 3.06 -3.98 15.31
C ARG A 55 1.96 -5.04 15.28
N ILE A 56 2.05 -5.95 14.31
CA ILE A 56 1.06 -6.99 14.05
C ILE A 56 1.75 -8.37 14.01
N ALA A 57 1.20 -9.33 14.74
CA ALA A 57 1.59 -10.74 14.68
C ALA A 57 0.63 -11.48 13.75
N LEU A 58 1.13 -11.87 12.57
CA LEU A 58 0.43 -12.80 11.69
C LEU A 58 0.73 -14.23 12.14
N PHE A 59 -0.28 -15.09 12.22
CA PHE A 59 -0.05 -16.51 12.42
C PHE A 59 -0.94 -17.36 11.51
N ARG A 60 -0.40 -18.50 11.07
CA ARG A 60 -1.17 -19.50 10.33
C ARG A 60 -1.39 -20.73 11.18
N THR A 61 -2.64 -21.08 11.39
CA THR A 61 -3.05 -22.24 12.19
C THR A 61 -2.67 -23.56 11.52
N ARG A 62 -2.92 -24.68 12.20
CA ARG A 62 -2.78 -26.02 11.64
C ARG A 62 -3.74 -26.26 10.48
N SER A 63 -4.99 -25.81 10.60
CA SER A 63 -5.98 -25.87 9.52
C SER A 63 -5.53 -25.09 8.28
N GLY A 64 -4.66 -24.09 8.45
CA GLY A 64 -4.11 -23.27 7.38
C GLY A 64 -4.72 -21.88 7.30
N GLU A 65 -5.69 -21.56 8.16
CA GLU A 65 -6.28 -20.24 8.32
C GLU A 65 -5.25 -19.22 8.82
N VAL A 66 -5.33 -17.99 8.31
CA VAL A 66 -4.47 -16.88 8.70
C VAL A 66 -5.22 -15.94 9.62
N HIS A 67 -4.56 -15.52 10.69
CA HIS A 67 -5.05 -14.51 11.61
C HIS A 67 -3.99 -13.44 11.86
N ALA A 68 -4.45 -12.27 12.27
CA ALA A 68 -3.60 -11.13 12.60
C ALA A 68 -4.01 -10.57 13.95
N LEU A 69 -3.06 -10.45 14.88
CA LEU A 69 -3.26 -9.89 16.21
C LEU A 69 -2.34 -8.72 16.45
N GLU A 70 -2.69 -7.84 17.38
CA GLU A 70 -1.74 -6.87 17.93
C GLU A 70 -0.52 -7.62 18.49
N ASP A 71 0.69 -7.21 18.10
CA ASP A 71 1.93 -7.88 18.50
C ASP A 71 2.38 -7.50 19.93
N ARG A 72 1.47 -7.69 20.89
CA ARG A 72 1.65 -7.33 22.29
C ARG A 72 0.85 -8.25 23.19
N CYS A 73 1.52 -9.15 23.92
CA CYS A 73 0.86 -10.00 24.90
C CYS A 73 0.11 -9.16 25.97
N ALA A 74 -1.16 -9.50 26.22
CA ALA A 74 -1.99 -8.81 27.20
C ALA A 74 -1.49 -8.92 28.66
N HIS A 75 -0.56 -9.84 28.94
CA HIS A 75 0.02 -10.03 30.27
C HIS A 75 1.16 -9.04 30.57
N ARG A 76 2.29 -9.15 29.85
CA ARG A 76 3.50 -8.34 30.07
C ARG A 76 4.06 -7.76 28.78
N GLN A 77 3.20 -7.59 27.78
CA GLN A 77 3.48 -6.84 26.55
C GLN A 77 4.61 -7.38 25.64
N VAL A 78 5.17 -8.54 25.96
CA VAL A 78 6.10 -9.23 25.07
C VAL A 78 5.47 -9.49 23.70
N PRO A 79 6.21 -9.40 22.58
CA PRO A 79 5.67 -9.66 21.25
C PRO A 79 5.07 -11.06 21.14
N LEU A 80 3.86 -11.14 20.60
CA LEU A 80 3.20 -12.41 20.26
C LEU A 80 3.84 -13.07 19.02
N SER A 81 4.54 -12.30 18.19
CA SER A 81 5.35 -12.76 17.07
C SER A 81 6.52 -13.68 17.50
N MET A 82 6.96 -13.57 18.75
CA MET A 82 7.90 -14.52 19.37
C MET A 82 7.21 -15.80 19.86
N GLY A 83 5.89 -15.91 19.71
CA GLY A 83 5.05 -17.02 20.16
C GLY A 83 5.26 -18.32 19.36
N ALA A 84 4.37 -19.27 19.61
CA ALA A 84 4.25 -20.50 18.83
C ALA A 84 2.79 -20.77 18.51
N VAL A 85 2.52 -21.29 17.31
CA VAL A 85 1.18 -21.75 16.95
C VAL A 85 0.97 -23.16 17.51
N GLU A 86 -0.13 -23.37 18.21
CA GLU A 86 -0.57 -24.67 18.70
C GLU A 86 -2.00 -24.92 18.24
N GLY A 87 -2.13 -25.77 17.21
CA GLY A 87 -3.42 -26.01 16.55
C GLY A 87 -3.99 -24.73 15.96
N GLU A 88 -5.07 -24.23 16.56
CA GLU A 88 -5.81 -23.05 16.12
C GLU A 88 -5.56 -21.80 16.99
N THR A 89 -4.51 -21.82 17.82
CA THR A 89 -4.21 -20.72 18.74
C THR A 89 -2.75 -20.29 18.67
N LEU A 90 -2.50 -19.02 18.98
CA LEU A 90 -1.17 -18.45 19.17
C LEU A 90 -0.84 -18.45 20.66
N ARG A 91 0.19 -19.19 21.07
CA ARG A 91 0.68 -19.21 22.45
C ARG A 91 1.86 -18.26 22.63
N CYS A 92 1.73 -17.33 23.59
CA CYS A 92 2.84 -16.47 24.00
C CYS A 92 3.95 -17.29 24.67
N ARG A 93 5.21 -17.07 24.27
CA ARG A 93 6.35 -17.82 24.80
C ARG A 93 6.76 -17.50 26.23
N TYR A 94 6.23 -16.43 26.83
CA TYR A 94 6.65 -16.07 28.18
C TYR A 94 5.92 -16.89 29.25
N HIS A 95 4.60 -16.78 29.33
CA HIS A 95 3.79 -17.47 30.35
C HIS A 95 2.67 -18.31 29.75
N ALA A 96 2.82 -18.69 28.48
CA ALA A 96 1.94 -19.62 27.79
C ALA A 96 0.45 -19.21 27.70
N TRP A 97 0.15 -17.91 27.76
CA TRP A 97 -1.18 -17.38 27.43
C TRP A 97 -1.49 -17.67 25.96
N ALA A 98 -2.61 -18.32 25.71
CA ALA A 98 -3.04 -18.70 24.37
C ALA A 98 -4.15 -17.80 23.86
N TYR A 99 -4.03 -17.37 22.61
CA TYR A 99 -4.91 -16.43 21.92
C TYR A 99 -5.58 -17.10 20.73
N ARG A 100 -6.88 -16.87 20.56
CA ARG A 100 -7.63 -17.22 19.34
C ARG A 100 -7.36 -16.20 18.23
N GLY A 101 -7.79 -16.52 17.01
CA GLY A 101 -7.66 -15.63 15.85
C GLY A 101 -8.35 -14.27 15.99
N ASP A 102 -9.35 -14.14 16.87
CA ASP A 102 -10.02 -12.89 17.20
C ASP A 102 -9.34 -12.10 18.34
N GLY A 103 -8.19 -12.58 18.84
CA GLY A 103 -7.41 -11.97 19.91
C GLY A 103 -7.89 -12.31 21.31
N ARG A 104 -8.98 -13.08 21.48
CA ARG A 104 -9.47 -13.50 22.80
C ARG A 104 -8.59 -14.58 23.40
N LEU A 105 -8.44 -14.54 24.72
CA LEU A 105 -7.72 -15.59 25.46
C LEU A 105 -8.52 -16.89 25.45
N SER A 106 -7.90 -17.97 24.97
CA SER A 106 -8.45 -19.33 25.03
C SER A 106 -7.99 -20.08 26.28
N GLN A 107 -6.78 -19.81 26.76
CA GLN A 107 -6.19 -20.51 27.90
C GLN A 107 -5.17 -19.64 28.64
N ILE A 108 -5.22 -19.68 29.96
CA ILE A 108 -4.15 -19.23 30.86
C ILE A 108 -3.80 -20.42 31.74
N PRO A 109 -2.62 -21.06 31.57
CA PRO A 109 -2.36 -22.39 32.14
C PRO A 109 -2.49 -22.50 33.66
N TYR A 110 -2.27 -21.40 34.39
CA TYR A 110 -2.22 -21.37 35.85
C TYR A 110 -3.46 -20.72 36.49
N LEU A 111 -4.49 -20.37 35.71
CA LEU A 111 -5.79 -19.94 36.24
C LEU A 111 -6.78 -21.12 36.16
N GLY A 112 -7.40 -21.42 37.29
CA GLY A 112 -8.39 -22.48 37.44
C GLY A 112 -9.82 -22.01 37.10
N LYS A 113 -10.76 -22.96 37.13
CA LYS A 113 -12.19 -22.65 37.03
C LYS A 113 -12.63 -21.95 38.32
N GLY A 114 -13.14 -20.72 38.21
CA GLY A 114 -13.64 -19.92 39.34
C GLY A 114 -12.78 -18.70 39.70
N ASP A 115 -11.58 -18.60 39.14
CA ASP A 115 -10.74 -17.42 39.33
C ASP A 115 -11.32 -16.18 38.64
N ARG A 116 -10.85 -14.99 39.08
CA ARG A 116 -11.27 -13.71 38.51
C ARG A 116 -11.11 -13.72 36.99
N ARG A 117 -12.15 -13.24 36.30
CA ARG A 117 -12.22 -13.22 34.83
C ARG A 117 -10.95 -12.58 34.25
N PRO A 118 -10.24 -13.27 33.35
CA PRO A 118 -9.05 -12.72 32.72
C PRO A 118 -9.39 -11.52 31.81
N PRO A 119 -8.40 -10.67 31.47
CA PRO A 119 -8.60 -9.58 30.52
C PRO A 119 -9.09 -10.11 29.17
N ARG A 120 -9.69 -9.24 28.35
CA ARG A 120 -10.32 -9.64 27.08
C ARG A 120 -9.34 -10.25 26.06
N GLY A 121 -8.05 -9.95 26.18
CA GLY A 121 -7.00 -10.39 25.27
C GLY A 121 -6.35 -9.21 24.56
N VAL A 122 -6.14 -9.34 23.25
CA VAL A 122 -5.52 -8.32 22.40
C VAL A 122 -6.45 -7.96 21.24
N ARG A 123 -6.14 -6.90 20.50
CA ARG A 123 -6.85 -6.58 19.26
C ARG A 123 -6.61 -7.68 18.23
N GLY A 124 -7.67 -8.17 17.60
CA GLY A 124 -7.61 -8.95 16.37
C GLY A 124 -7.95 -8.06 15.17
N TYR A 125 -7.27 -8.28 14.05
CA TYR A 125 -7.53 -7.57 12.80
C TYR A 125 -8.22 -8.50 11.80
N PRO A 126 -9.20 -8.01 11.00
CA PRO A 126 -9.69 -8.76 9.85
C PRO A 126 -8.54 -9.07 8.88
N VAL A 127 -8.54 -10.29 8.35
CA VAL A 127 -7.53 -10.78 7.42
C VAL A 127 -8.20 -11.36 6.18
N ARG A 128 -7.61 -11.12 5.01
CA ARG A 128 -7.92 -11.83 3.77
C ARG A 128 -6.62 -12.27 3.10
N GLU A 129 -6.58 -13.50 2.61
CA GLU A 129 -5.46 -14.00 1.81
C GLU A 129 -5.88 -14.03 0.34
N ALA A 130 -5.21 -13.23 -0.50
CA ALA A 130 -5.53 -13.08 -1.91
C ALA A 130 -4.27 -12.75 -2.71
N TYR A 131 -4.21 -13.14 -3.98
CA TYR A 131 -3.12 -12.80 -4.90
C TYR A 131 -1.71 -13.18 -4.41
N GLY A 132 -1.60 -14.21 -3.56
CA GLY A 132 -0.34 -14.62 -2.92
C GLY A 132 0.16 -13.66 -1.83
N LEU A 133 -0.70 -12.75 -1.35
CA LEU A 133 -0.47 -11.76 -0.31
C LEU A 133 -1.41 -12.00 0.87
N VAL A 134 -0.97 -11.60 2.07
CA VAL A 134 -1.82 -11.52 3.26
C VAL A 134 -2.21 -10.06 3.45
N PHE A 135 -3.50 -9.77 3.36
CA PHE A 135 -4.08 -8.45 3.59
C PHE A 135 -4.62 -8.35 5.01
N VAL A 136 -4.35 -7.24 5.67
CA VAL A 136 -4.93 -6.85 6.96
C VAL A 136 -5.81 -5.62 6.76
N PHE A 137 -6.88 -5.51 7.54
CA PHE A 137 -7.69 -4.29 7.66
C PHE A 137 -7.39 -3.59 8.99
N PRO A 138 -6.53 -2.56 9.02
CA PRO A 138 -6.04 -1.94 10.25
C PRO A 138 -7.07 -1.08 10.99
N GLY A 139 -8.15 -0.65 10.34
CA GLY A 139 -9.11 0.29 10.90
C GLY A 139 -10.24 -0.36 11.72
N ASP A 140 -11.45 0.17 11.59
CA ASP A 140 -12.66 -0.36 12.22
C ASP A 140 -13.04 -1.71 11.58
N PRO A 141 -12.94 -2.84 12.32
CA PRO A 141 -13.27 -4.15 11.78
C PRO A 141 -14.71 -4.27 11.26
N ARG A 142 -15.64 -3.39 11.68
CA ARG A 142 -17.02 -3.37 11.19
C ARG A 142 -17.12 -2.96 9.71
N ARG A 143 -16.16 -2.17 9.21
CA ARG A 143 -16.12 -1.71 7.82
C ARG A 143 -15.46 -2.71 6.87
N ALA A 144 -14.69 -3.66 7.40
CA ALA A 144 -13.92 -4.61 6.61
C ALA A 144 -14.78 -5.48 5.67
N ALA A 145 -15.98 -5.87 6.11
CA ALA A 145 -16.87 -6.72 5.31
C ALA A 145 -17.38 -5.99 4.05
N ALA A 146 -17.72 -4.71 4.17
CA ALA A 146 -18.21 -3.87 3.09
C ALA A 146 -17.09 -3.28 2.21
N THR A 147 -15.82 -3.36 2.66
CA THR A 147 -14.69 -2.84 1.90
C THR A 147 -14.16 -3.92 0.94
N PRO A 148 -14.17 -3.68 -0.39
CA PRO A 148 -13.70 -4.67 -1.36
C PRO A 148 -12.16 -4.79 -1.33
N LEU A 149 -11.66 -5.96 -1.72
CA LEU A 149 -10.26 -6.11 -2.15
C LEU A 149 -10.11 -5.56 -3.58
N PRO A 150 -8.89 -5.20 -4.02
CA PRO A 150 -8.66 -4.79 -5.40
C PRO A 150 -8.97 -5.95 -6.36
N GLU A 151 -9.63 -5.66 -7.49
CA GLU A 151 -9.93 -6.66 -8.50
C GLU A 151 -8.75 -6.84 -9.47
N LEU A 152 -8.12 -8.02 -9.45
CA LEU A 152 -6.95 -8.32 -10.29
C LEU A 152 -7.21 -9.53 -11.20
N PRO A 153 -8.07 -9.41 -12.24
CA PRO A 153 -8.45 -10.54 -13.10
C PRO A 153 -7.28 -11.16 -13.89
N ALA A 154 -6.19 -10.41 -14.10
CA ALA A 154 -4.98 -10.94 -14.74
C ALA A 154 -4.17 -11.86 -13.82
N PHE A 155 -4.32 -11.75 -12.49
CA PHE A 155 -3.61 -12.60 -11.54
C PHE A 155 -4.13 -14.04 -11.61
N GLY A 156 -3.22 -15.01 -11.73
CA GLY A 156 -3.58 -16.43 -11.82
C GLY A 156 -4.16 -16.86 -13.18
N SER A 157 -4.39 -15.92 -14.10
CA SER A 157 -4.81 -16.23 -15.46
C SER A 157 -3.76 -17.07 -16.19
N PRO A 158 -4.16 -18.09 -16.98
CA PRO A 158 -3.20 -18.86 -17.77
C PRO A 158 -2.48 -18.00 -18.82
N ARG A 159 -3.01 -16.82 -19.15
CA ARG A 159 -2.44 -15.87 -20.12
C ARG A 159 -1.25 -15.10 -19.58
N TYR A 160 -1.20 -14.82 -18.28
CA TYR A 160 -0.18 -13.97 -17.69
C TYR A 160 0.77 -14.78 -16.82
N ARG A 161 1.99 -14.28 -16.67
CA ARG A 161 2.94 -14.73 -15.65
C ARG A 161 3.19 -13.57 -14.70
N THR A 162 2.98 -13.82 -13.41
CA THR A 162 3.16 -12.81 -12.37
C THR A 162 4.58 -12.84 -11.80
N MET A 163 5.20 -11.66 -11.69
CA MET A 163 6.37 -11.37 -10.87
C MET A 163 5.91 -10.57 -9.65
N THR A 164 6.26 -11.02 -8.45
CA THR A 164 5.91 -10.33 -7.20
C THR A 164 7.11 -9.53 -6.69
N TYR A 165 6.88 -8.24 -6.41
CA TYR A 165 7.81 -7.36 -5.71
C TYR A 165 7.35 -7.13 -4.27
N SER A 166 8.33 -7.02 -3.38
CA SER A 166 8.15 -6.76 -1.95
C SER A 166 9.47 -6.17 -1.45
N ARG A 167 9.47 -4.86 -1.26
CA ARG A 167 10.69 -4.07 -0.96
C ARG A 167 10.31 -2.89 -0.06
N THR A 168 11.20 -2.56 0.87
CA THR A 168 11.11 -1.31 1.63
C THR A 168 11.70 -0.15 0.83
N VAL A 169 11.04 1.00 0.90
CA VAL A 169 11.42 2.29 0.33
C VAL A 169 11.36 3.33 1.45
N HIS A 170 12.39 4.14 1.61
CA HIS A 170 12.47 5.16 2.67
C HIS A 170 11.85 6.48 2.22
N CYS A 171 10.54 6.44 1.93
CA CYS A 171 9.76 7.63 1.63
C CYS A 171 8.31 7.49 2.11
N HIS A 172 7.64 8.62 2.26
CA HIS A 172 6.19 8.71 2.37
C HIS A 172 5.50 8.10 1.15
N TYR A 173 4.37 7.41 1.35
CA TYR A 173 3.72 6.63 0.30
C TYR A 173 3.34 7.47 -0.93
N SER A 174 2.98 8.73 -0.72
CA SER A 174 2.57 9.64 -1.80
C SER A 174 3.67 9.89 -2.83
N PHE A 175 4.96 9.87 -2.45
CA PHE A 175 6.06 10.04 -3.41
C PHE A 175 6.04 8.93 -4.47
N MET A 176 5.74 7.70 -4.07
CA MET A 176 5.61 6.59 -5.01
C MET A 176 4.40 6.77 -5.94
N HIS A 177 3.31 7.34 -5.43
CA HIS A 177 2.12 7.61 -6.24
C HIS A 177 2.38 8.66 -7.32
N GLU A 178 2.99 9.77 -6.93
CA GLU A 178 3.38 10.86 -7.85
C GLU A 178 4.40 10.34 -8.87
N ASN A 179 5.45 9.64 -8.41
CA ASN A 179 6.47 9.06 -9.27
C ASN A 179 5.88 8.12 -10.33
N LEU A 180 5.02 7.16 -9.96
CA LEU A 180 4.47 6.22 -10.96
C LEU A 180 3.55 6.90 -11.99
N LEU A 181 2.89 8.00 -11.65
CA LEU A 181 1.95 8.67 -12.56
C LEU A 181 2.63 9.75 -13.44
N ASP A 182 3.70 10.37 -12.95
CA ASP A 182 4.43 11.39 -13.71
C ASP A 182 5.34 10.76 -14.78
N MET A 183 4.85 10.54 -15.99
CA MET A 183 5.71 9.98 -17.04
C MET A 183 6.78 10.94 -17.56
N ASN A 184 6.84 12.20 -17.13
CA ASN A 184 7.92 13.10 -17.52
C ASN A 184 9.26 12.71 -16.88
N HIS A 185 9.25 11.96 -15.76
CA HIS A 185 10.49 11.46 -15.14
C HIS A 185 11.20 10.39 -15.97
N GLN A 186 10.66 9.94 -17.11
CA GLN A 186 11.29 8.94 -17.99
C GLN A 186 12.70 9.29 -18.47
N PHE A 187 13.08 10.57 -18.38
CA PHE A 187 14.47 10.99 -18.52
C PHE A 187 15.43 10.27 -17.55
N LEU A 188 14.98 9.97 -16.34
CA LEU A 188 15.70 9.18 -15.34
C LEU A 188 16.11 7.81 -15.91
N HIS A 189 15.17 7.16 -16.60
CA HIS A 189 15.35 5.82 -17.16
C HIS A 189 16.00 5.77 -18.53
N ARG A 190 16.49 6.90 -19.07
CA ARG A 190 17.08 6.96 -20.43
C ARG A 190 18.22 5.96 -20.65
N GLY A 191 18.96 5.61 -19.59
CA GLY A 191 20.05 4.62 -19.64
C GLY A 191 19.56 3.16 -19.68
N VAL A 192 18.32 2.92 -19.26
CA VAL A 192 17.71 1.59 -19.14
C VAL A 192 16.73 1.32 -20.29
N VAL A 193 15.85 2.28 -20.57
CA VAL A 193 14.72 2.17 -21.53
C VAL A 193 15.00 2.88 -22.87
N GLY A 194 16.01 3.75 -22.93
CA GLY A 194 16.33 4.57 -24.11
C GLY A 194 15.62 5.94 -24.09
N ARG A 195 15.69 6.72 -25.17
CA ARG A 195 14.95 7.99 -25.25
C ARG A 195 13.51 7.71 -25.65
N LEU A 196 12.64 7.71 -24.64
CA LEU A 196 11.20 7.72 -24.80
C LEU A 196 10.71 9.17 -24.66
N ARG A 197 9.80 9.57 -25.54
CA ARG A 197 9.05 10.80 -25.36
C ARG A 197 7.64 10.43 -24.93
N PRO A 198 7.26 10.66 -23.67
CA PRO A 198 5.88 10.53 -23.25
C PRO A 198 5.07 11.70 -23.81
N GLU A 199 3.88 11.40 -24.32
CA GLU A 199 2.87 12.39 -24.68
C GLU A 199 1.60 12.05 -23.90
N LEU A 200 1.12 12.98 -23.08
CA LEU A 200 -0.14 12.80 -22.36
C LEU A 200 -1.29 12.89 -23.37
N LEU A 201 -2.02 11.80 -23.56
CA LEU A 201 -3.21 11.75 -24.44
C LEU A 201 -4.41 12.42 -23.78
N GLY A 202 -4.45 12.40 -22.45
CA GLY A 202 -5.52 12.93 -21.62
C GLY A 202 -5.58 12.19 -20.30
N TYR A 203 -6.35 12.74 -19.36
CA TYR A 203 -6.57 12.12 -18.07
C TYR A 203 -7.96 12.45 -17.52
N ARG A 204 -8.38 11.67 -16.53
CA ARG A 204 -9.63 11.88 -15.78
C ARG A 204 -9.31 11.83 -14.30
N SER A 205 -10.03 12.65 -13.54
CA SER A 205 -9.95 12.67 -12.08
C SER A 205 -11.37 12.60 -11.50
N ASP A 206 -11.53 11.85 -10.43
CA ASP A 206 -12.71 11.82 -9.58
C ASP A 206 -12.29 11.88 -8.10
N GLU A 207 -13.24 11.76 -7.17
CA GLU A 207 -12.99 11.87 -5.73
C GLU A 207 -12.00 10.83 -5.18
N ARG A 208 -11.81 9.69 -5.86
CA ARG A 208 -11.01 8.56 -5.35
C ARG A 208 -9.91 8.11 -6.30
N SER A 209 -9.87 8.66 -7.50
CA SER A 209 -8.97 8.18 -8.53
C SER A 209 -8.56 9.23 -9.56
N VAL A 210 -7.39 9.00 -10.11
CA VAL A 210 -6.84 9.72 -11.26
C VAL A 210 -6.33 8.69 -12.25
N GLU A 211 -6.76 8.77 -13.51
CA GLU A 211 -6.32 7.89 -14.58
C GLU A 211 -5.80 8.71 -15.76
N ALA A 212 -4.58 8.43 -16.21
CA ALA A 212 -3.95 9.09 -17.34
C ALA A 212 -3.52 8.09 -18.41
N GLY A 213 -3.75 8.45 -19.67
CA GLY A 213 -3.24 7.73 -20.83
C GLY A 213 -2.04 8.45 -21.43
N TYR A 214 -0.96 7.72 -21.67
CA TYR A 214 0.26 8.23 -22.28
C TYR A 214 0.60 7.46 -23.54
N LEU A 215 1.00 8.18 -24.57
CA LEU A 215 1.61 7.62 -25.76
C LEU A 215 3.13 7.67 -25.63
N PHE A 216 3.77 6.52 -25.85
CA PHE A 216 5.21 6.38 -25.79
C PHE A 216 5.79 6.20 -27.19
N THR A 217 6.36 7.27 -27.71
CA THR A 217 7.02 7.25 -29.02
C THR A 217 8.53 7.08 -28.83
N HIS A 218 9.11 6.07 -29.47
CA HIS A 218 10.56 5.86 -29.46
C HIS A 218 11.25 6.88 -30.37
N THR A 219 12.07 7.76 -29.78
CA THR A 219 12.78 8.83 -30.52
C THR A 219 14.26 8.51 -30.78
N GLY A 220 14.72 7.29 -30.47
CA GLY A 220 16.08 6.78 -30.76
C GLY A 220 16.97 6.57 -29.53
N GLY A 221 18.17 6.01 -29.73
CA GLY A 221 19.19 5.76 -28.68
C GLY A 221 19.58 4.29 -28.47
N LYS A 222 20.79 4.03 -27.96
CA LYS A 222 21.27 2.66 -27.66
C LYS A 222 20.51 2.10 -26.45
N ARG A 223 19.57 1.17 -26.68
CA ARG A 223 18.93 0.38 -25.61
C ARG A 223 19.98 -0.48 -24.91
N SER A 224 19.80 -0.70 -23.60
CA SER A 224 20.57 -1.75 -22.92
C SER A 224 20.31 -3.11 -23.60
N ARG A 225 21.30 -4.01 -23.67
CA ARG A 225 21.12 -5.34 -24.30
C ARG A 225 19.90 -6.10 -23.76
N SER A 226 19.58 -5.91 -22.48
CA SER A 226 18.38 -6.45 -21.82
C SER A 226 17.07 -5.82 -22.31
N ALA A 227 17.03 -4.51 -22.56
CA ALA A 227 15.86 -3.83 -23.13
C ALA A 227 15.68 -4.12 -24.62
N GLY A 228 16.77 -4.36 -25.36
CA GLY A 228 16.72 -4.79 -26.76
C GLY A 228 16.02 -6.14 -26.97
N LEU A 229 16.15 -7.07 -26.02
CA LEU A 229 15.49 -8.37 -26.07
C LEU A 229 13.98 -8.27 -25.78
N LEU A 230 13.58 -7.37 -24.87
CA LEU A 230 12.17 -7.08 -24.58
C LEU A 230 11.46 -6.41 -25.76
N ALA A 231 12.18 -5.54 -26.45
CA ALA A 231 11.70 -4.90 -27.67
C ALA A 231 11.67 -5.81 -28.90
N SER A 232 12.34 -6.97 -28.90
CA SER A 232 12.10 -7.99 -29.93
C SER A 232 10.84 -8.83 -29.67
N GLU A 233 10.18 -8.64 -28.53
CA GLU A 233 9.03 -9.42 -28.08
C GLU A 233 7.72 -8.61 -27.99
N GLY A 234 7.69 -7.36 -28.48
CA GLY A 234 6.47 -6.55 -28.55
C GLY A 234 6.33 -5.45 -27.48
N ILE A 235 7.20 -5.40 -26.47
CA ILE A 235 7.22 -4.32 -25.47
C ILE A 235 8.31 -3.31 -25.89
N GLY A 236 7.92 -2.15 -26.43
CA GLY A 236 8.83 -1.22 -27.08
C GLY A 236 9.31 -1.70 -28.47
N ALA A 237 8.64 -2.68 -29.06
CA ALA A 237 8.86 -3.11 -30.46
C ALA A 237 8.10 -2.22 -31.45
N GLY A 238 6.98 -1.65 -31.01
CA GLY A 238 6.13 -0.76 -31.79
C GLY A 238 6.71 0.66 -31.87
N THR A 239 6.19 1.43 -32.81
CA THR A 239 6.50 2.85 -32.95
C THR A 239 5.81 3.68 -31.86
N ALA A 240 4.68 3.19 -31.33
CA ALA A 240 3.92 3.85 -30.28
C ALA A 240 3.25 2.84 -29.31
N ASP A 241 3.61 2.83 -28.04
CA ASP A 241 2.92 2.04 -27.01
C ASP A 241 1.99 2.96 -26.18
N VAL A 242 0.78 2.50 -25.86
CA VAL A 242 -0.15 3.25 -24.98
C VAL A 242 -0.04 2.71 -23.56
N MET A 243 0.27 3.57 -22.61
CA MET A 243 0.32 3.26 -21.19
C MET A 243 -0.78 4.00 -20.44
N THR A 244 -1.65 3.25 -19.79
CA THR A 244 -2.67 3.79 -18.89
C THR A 244 -2.23 3.57 -17.46
N ILE A 245 -2.09 4.65 -16.68
CA ILE A 245 -1.74 4.59 -15.26
C ILE A 245 -2.92 5.14 -14.47
N ARG A 246 -3.35 4.41 -13.45
CA ARG A 246 -4.45 4.80 -12.57
C ARG A 246 -3.99 4.76 -11.12
N THR A 247 -4.10 5.88 -10.44
CA THR A 247 -4.16 5.91 -8.98
C THR A 247 -5.60 5.75 -8.57
N GLU A 248 -5.94 4.68 -7.86
CA GLU A 248 -7.24 4.50 -7.23
C GLU A 248 -6.99 4.19 -5.78
N TYR A 249 -7.31 5.14 -4.90
CA TYR A 249 -6.85 5.10 -3.52
C TYR A 249 -7.26 3.80 -2.81
N PRO A 250 -6.34 3.08 -2.13
CA PRO A 250 -4.94 3.43 -1.85
C PRO A 250 -3.91 2.72 -2.76
N TYR A 251 -4.31 2.27 -3.95
CA TYR A 251 -3.48 1.48 -4.85
C TYR A 251 -3.13 2.24 -6.14
N GLN A 252 -2.23 1.65 -6.92
CA GLN A 252 -2.01 2.06 -8.30
C GLN A 252 -2.02 0.88 -9.25
N THR A 253 -2.46 1.13 -10.47
CA THR A 253 -2.35 0.21 -11.58
C THR A 253 -1.70 0.87 -12.79
N LEU A 254 -1.05 0.06 -13.61
CA LEU A 254 -0.48 0.48 -14.89
C LEU A 254 -0.70 -0.64 -15.90
N ASP A 255 -1.33 -0.31 -17.02
CA ASP A 255 -1.54 -1.20 -18.15
C ASP A 255 -0.79 -0.64 -19.37
N LEU A 256 0.06 -1.46 -20.00
CA LEU A 256 0.76 -1.10 -21.23
C LEU A 256 0.22 -1.95 -22.39
N VAL A 257 -0.37 -1.27 -23.37
CA VAL A 257 -0.97 -1.84 -24.57
C VAL A 257 -0.10 -1.48 -25.79
N PRO A 258 0.53 -2.46 -26.44
CA PRO A 258 1.26 -2.21 -27.68
C PRO A 258 0.36 -1.75 -28.84
N GLU A 259 0.92 -0.98 -29.79
CA GLU A 259 0.21 -0.34 -30.93
C GLU A 259 -0.79 -1.25 -31.69
N ASN A 260 -0.49 -2.54 -31.79
CA ASN A 260 -1.27 -3.53 -32.56
C ASN A 260 -1.91 -4.61 -31.68
N ALA A 261 -2.17 -4.30 -30.41
CA ALA A 261 -2.76 -5.23 -29.46
C ALA A 261 -4.06 -4.67 -28.86
N ASP A 262 -5.08 -5.52 -28.75
CA ASP A 262 -6.35 -5.16 -28.10
C ASP A 262 -6.31 -5.31 -26.57
N ARG A 263 -5.14 -5.66 -26.01
CA ARG A 263 -4.99 -5.94 -24.58
C ARG A 263 -3.60 -5.62 -24.05
N PRO A 264 -3.47 -5.39 -22.74
CA PRO A 264 -2.18 -5.10 -22.13
C PRO A 264 -1.23 -6.29 -22.18
N ALA A 265 -0.04 -6.07 -22.72
CA ALA A 265 1.05 -7.04 -22.66
C ALA A 265 1.71 -7.04 -21.27
N PHE A 266 1.59 -5.92 -20.55
CA PHE A 266 2.16 -5.69 -19.23
C PHE A 266 1.13 -5.01 -18.35
N ARG A 267 0.94 -5.53 -17.15
CA ARG A 267 0.05 -4.97 -16.13
C ARG A 267 0.76 -4.94 -14.80
N LEU A 268 0.71 -3.82 -14.09
CA LEU A 268 1.23 -3.68 -12.74
C LEU A 268 0.09 -3.31 -11.81
N TRP A 269 0.06 -3.93 -10.64
CA TRP A 269 -0.66 -3.43 -9.47
C TRP A 269 0.35 -3.17 -8.36
N ALA A 270 0.22 -2.05 -7.65
CA ALA A 270 1.11 -1.65 -6.58
C ALA A 270 0.33 -1.11 -5.37
N ALA A 271 0.87 -1.38 -4.19
CA ALA A 271 0.44 -0.81 -2.91
C ALA A 271 1.67 -0.42 -2.09
N TYR A 272 1.63 0.73 -1.42
CA TYR A 272 2.75 1.25 -0.63
C TYR A 272 2.29 1.40 0.81
N VAL A 273 2.76 0.52 1.71
CA VAL A 273 2.20 0.38 3.07
C VAL A 273 3.17 0.94 4.10
N PRO A 274 2.80 1.93 4.94
CA PRO A 274 3.72 2.54 5.88
C PRO A 274 4.18 1.55 6.95
N GLU A 275 5.47 1.59 7.29
CA GLU A 275 6.07 0.73 8.30
C GLU A 275 6.29 1.44 9.64
N ASP A 276 6.40 2.77 9.67
CA ASP A 276 6.58 3.58 10.88
C ASP A 276 5.40 4.54 11.11
N ALA A 277 5.34 5.13 12.31
CA ALA A 277 4.22 5.96 12.74
C ALA A 277 4.20 7.32 12.02
N GLU A 278 5.39 7.82 11.68
CA GLU A 278 5.59 9.04 10.91
C GLU A 278 5.34 8.84 9.40
N GLN A 279 5.10 7.60 8.98
CA GLN A 279 4.95 7.14 7.60
C GLN A 279 6.08 7.58 6.66
N ARG A 280 7.32 7.67 7.16
CA ARG A 280 8.51 8.05 6.36
C ARG A 280 9.20 6.87 5.67
N ARG A 281 8.78 5.65 6.01
CA ARG A 281 9.20 4.41 5.36
C ARG A 281 7.98 3.60 4.98
N CYS A 282 7.93 3.14 3.74
CA CYS A 282 6.86 2.29 3.24
C CYS A 282 7.39 0.97 2.67
N HIS A 283 6.57 -0.07 2.71
CA HIS A 283 6.78 -1.33 2.03
C HIS A 283 5.98 -1.35 0.73
N ALA A 284 6.68 -1.37 -0.39
CA ALA A 284 6.09 -1.50 -1.70
C ALA A 284 5.79 -2.98 -2.01
N TYR A 285 4.52 -3.31 -2.18
CA TYR A 285 4.04 -4.58 -2.71
C TYR A 285 3.62 -4.39 -4.16
N GLY A 286 4.19 -5.18 -5.07
CA GLY A 286 3.91 -5.08 -6.49
C GLY A 286 3.57 -6.43 -7.10
N LEU A 287 2.58 -6.47 -7.98
CA LEU A 287 2.21 -7.62 -8.79
C LEU A 287 2.33 -7.22 -10.26
N LEU A 288 3.41 -7.68 -10.90
CA LEU A 288 3.64 -7.42 -12.30
C LEU A 288 3.28 -8.64 -13.15
N MET A 289 2.30 -8.49 -14.02
CA MET A 289 1.72 -9.53 -14.84
C MET A 289 2.09 -9.29 -16.30
N ILE A 290 2.84 -10.22 -16.87
CA ILE A 290 3.34 -10.13 -18.25
C ILE A 290 2.63 -11.20 -19.08
N GLU A 291 2.06 -10.82 -20.22
CA GLU A 291 1.40 -11.74 -21.14
C GLU A 291 2.40 -12.79 -21.65
N LYS A 292 1.98 -14.05 -21.67
CA LYS A 292 2.80 -15.14 -22.20
C LYS A 292 2.85 -15.04 -23.73
N PRO A 293 4.04 -15.06 -24.33
CA PRO A 293 4.18 -15.06 -25.78
C PRO A 293 3.60 -16.36 -26.35
N ARG A 294 3.24 -16.30 -27.64
CA ARG A 294 2.71 -17.48 -28.38
C ARG A 294 3.70 -18.64 -28.43
N ILE A 295 5.01 -18.34 -28.37
CA ILE A 295 6.08 -19.34 -28.42
C ILE A 295 6.30 -19.92 -27.01
N PRO A 296 6.03 -21.23 -26.80
CA PRO A 296 6.23 -21.85 -25.50
C PRO A 296 7.68 -21.78 -25.03
N GLY A 297 7.90 -21.46 -23.75
CA GLY A 297 9.24 -21.44 -23.15
C GLY A 297 10.06 -20.18 -23.40
N LEU A 298 9.70 -19.33 -24.37
CA LEU A 298 10.39 -18.07 -24.65
C LEU A 298 10.42 -17.16 -23.41
N LEU A 299 9.27 -16.97 -22.76
CA LEU A 299 9.20 -16.19 -21.52
C LEU A 299 10.05 -16.77 -20.38
N ARG A 300 10.34 -18.08 -20.38
CA ARG A 300 11.26 -18.66 -19.38
C ARG A 300 12.70 -18.22 -19.62
N LEU A 301 13.11 -18.14 -20.89
CA LEU A 301 14.44 -17.67 -21.29
C LEU A 301 14.59 -16.16 -21.06
N ALA A 302 13.56 -15.37 -21.37
CA ALA A 302 13.57 -13.92 -21.15
C ALA A 302 13.47 -13.51 -19.66
N TRP A 303 12.93 -14.39 -18.79
CA TRP A 303 12.63 -14.07 -17.39
C TRP A 303 13.77 -13.45 -16.57
N PRO A 304 15.02 -13.96 -16.61
CA PRO A 304 16.12 -13.36 -15.87
C PRO A 304 16.45 -11.94 -16.35
N PHE A 305 16.28 -11.66 -17.64
CA PHE A 305 16.51 -10.35 -18.23
C PHE A 305 15.40 -9.36 -17.87
N ILE A 306 14.14 -9.80 -17.94
CA ILE A 306 12.98 -9.04 -17.47
C ILE A 306 13.18 -8.63 -16.02
N ARG A 307 13.52 -9.59 -15.16
CA ARG A 307 13.73 -9.33 -13.73
C ARG A 307 14.85 -8.34 -13.50
N ARG A 308 15.98 -8.47 -14.21
CA ARG A 308 17.10 -7.53 -14.10
C ARG A 308 16.73 -6.12 -14.59
N PHE A 309 15.93 -6.03 -15.64
CA PHE A 309 15.42 -4.76 -16.16
C PHE A 309 14.52 -4.09 -15.13
N THR A 310 13.52 -4.80 -14.60
CA THR A 310 12.58 -4.24 -13.62
C THR A 310 13.25 -3.88 -12.30
N GLU A 311 14.23 -4.67 -11.85
CA GLU A 311 15.04 -4.34 -10.66
C GLU A 311 15.86 -3.06 -10.84
N ARG A 312 16.29 -2.72 -12.07
CA ARG A 312 16.99 -1.47 -12.36
C ARG A 312 16.07 -0.26 -12.38
N VAL A 313 14.93 -0.36 -13.07
CA VAL A 313 13.92 0.71 -13.12
C VAL A 313 13.51 1.08 -11.69
N PHE A 314 13.12 0.09 -10.89
CA PHE A 314 12.76 0.31 -9.50
C PHE A 314 13.89 0.92 -8.64
N ALA A 315 15.16 0.58 -8.92
CA ALA A 315 16.28 1.15 -8.19
C ALA A 315 16.49 2.65 -8.50
N GLU A 316 16.22 3.06 -9.73
CA GLU A 316 16.25 4.47 -10.15
C GLU A 316 15.08 5.23 -9.52
N ASP A 317 13.86 4.69 -9.58
CA ASP A 317 12.67 5.28 -8.94
C ASP A 317 12.88 5.46 -7.43
N ARG A 318 13.32 4.38 -6.76
CA ARG A 318 13.64 4.41 -5.33
C ARG A 318 14.64 5.50 -5.00
N MET A 319 15.68 5.66 -5.81
CA MET A 319 16.69 6.70 -5.58
C MET A 319 16.08 8.10 -5.62
N ALA A 320 15.19 8.37 -6.57
CA ALA A 320 14.51 9.66 -6.72
C ALA A 320 13.58 9.93 -5.52
N VAL A 321 12.66 9.02 -5.21
CA VAL A 321 11.68 9.25 -4.12
C VAL A 321 12.33 9.30 -2.74
N GLU A 322 13.41 8.54 -2.50
CA GLU A 322 14.15 8.63 -1.24
C GLU A 322 14.96 9.94 -1.17
N ALA A 323 15.35 10.53 -2.30
CA ALA A 323 15.97 11.85 -2.33
C ALA A 323 14.94 12.96 -2.04
N GLU A 324 13.74 12.86 -2.59
CA GLU A 324 12.64 13.79 -2.27
C GLU A 324 12.24 13.69 -0.80
N GLN A 325 12.16 12.48 -0.22
CA GLN A 325 11.93 12.32 1.22
C GLN A 325 13.00 13.03 2.05
N ARG A 326 14.29 12.86 1.71
CA ARG A 326 15.37 13.55 2.43
C ARG A 326 15.26 15.07 2.31
N ALA A 327 14.91 15.58 1.14
CA ALA A 327 14.69 17.01 0.95
C ALA A 327 13.55 17.54 1.83
N TRP A 328 12.42 16.82 1.90
CA TRP A 328 11.32 17.16 2.79
C TRP A 328 11.73 17.08 4.28
N ASP A 329 12.50 16.06 4.67
CA ASP A 329 13.00 15.91 6.05
C ASP A 329 13.92 17.07 6.46
N GLU A 330 14.78 17.54 5.56
CA GLU A 330 15.69 18.68 5.78
C GLU A 330 14.95 20.01 5.84
N GLN A 331 13.88 20.16 5.06
CA GLN A 331 13.09 21.39 4.96
C GLN A 331 12.02 21.50 6.04
N GLY A 332 11.50 20.36 6.53
CA GLY A 332 10.43 20.27 7.51
C GLY A 332 9.02 20.49 6.96
N GLU A 333 8.89 20.74 5.66
CA GLU A 333 7.63 21.01 4.96
C GLU A 333 7.76 20.69 3.46
N ASP A 334 6.64 20.49 2.78
CA ASP A 334 6.60 20.31 1.34
C ASP A 334 6.74 21.66 0.61
N ARG A 335 7.93 21.91 0.05
CA ARG A 335 8.25 23.09 -0.78
C ARG A 335 8.18 22.81 -2.28
N ASN A 336 7.55 21.72 -2.71
CA ASN A 336 7.47 21.38 -4.13
C ASN A 336 6.56 22.38 -4.87
N HIS A 337 7.08 22.93 -5.97
CA HIS A 337 6.32 23.74 -6.94
C HIS A 337 5.84 22.84 -8.09
N GLU A 338 4.96 21.90 -7.78
CA GLU A 338 4.35 21.05 -8.80
C GLU A 338 3.43 21.90 -9.69
N VAL A 339 3.62 21.79 -11.00
CA VAL A 339 2.90 22.59 -12.01
C VAL A 339 2.07 21.72 -12.95
N PHE A 340 2.30 20.40 -12.95
CA PHE A 340 1.60 19.49 -13.83
C PHE A 340 0.21 19.18 -13.27
N PRO A 341 -0.89 19.58 -13.95
CA PRO A 341 -2.24 19.47 -13.39
C PRO A 341 -2.62 18.05 -12.97
N LEU A 342 -2.17 17.06 -13.74
CA LEU A 342 -2.37 15.66 -13.44
C LEU A 342 -1.82 15.26 -12.07
N ILE A 343 -0.63 15.74 -11.69
CA ILE A 343 0.00 15.40 -10.41
C ILE A 343 -0.65 16.19 -9.28
N LEU A 344 -1.08 17.43 -9.52
CA LEU A 344 -1.87 18.19 -8.55
C LEU A 344 -3.18 17.45 -8.20
N ASP A 345 -3.86 16.88 -9.19
CA ASP A 345 -5.07 16.08 -8.98
C ASP A 345 -4.79 14.77 -8.22
N VAL A 346 -3.64 14.12 -8.47
CA VAL A 346 -3.21 12.96 -7.66
C VAL A 346 -3.03 13.38 -6.21
N ARG A 347 -2.33 14.49 -5.96
CA ARG A 347 -2.10 14.98 -4.60
C ARG A 347 -3.42 15.29 -3.90
N GLU A 348 -4.41 15.83 -4.62
CA GLU A 348 -5.75 16.08 -4.09
C GLU A 348 -6.46 14.77 -3.70
N VAL A 349 -6.49 13.79 -4.59
CA VAL A 349 -7.11 12.47 -4.30
C VAL A 349 -6.47 11.83 -3.07
N LEU A 350 -5.15 11.88 -2.93
CA LEU A 350 -4.45 11.33 -1.77
C LEU A 350 -4.76 12.12 -0.48
N ARG A 351 -4.80 13.47 -0.54
CA ARG A 351 -5.16 14.32 0.60
C ARG A 351 -6.59 14.06 1.07
N ALA A 352 -7.54 13.99 0.13
CA ALA A 352 -8.97 13.83 0.42
C ALA A 352 -9.34 12.43 0.99
N ASN A 353 -8.56 11.39 0.68
CA ASN A 353 -8.84 10.02 1.10
C ASN A 353 -7.92 9.51 2.24
N GLY A 354 -6.88 10.26 2.58
CA GLY A 354 -5.98 9.95 3.68
C GLY A 354 -6.51 10.39 5.05
N VAL A 355 -5.65 10.26 6.06
CA VAL A 355 -5.90 10.76 7.42
C VAL A 355 -4.68 11.53 7.93
N PRO A 356 -4.84 12.57 8.76
CA PRO A 356 -3.69 13.25 9.35
C PRO A 356 -2.77 12.28 10.10
N ILE A 357 -1.45 12.43 9.93
CA ILE A 357 -0.47 11.68 10.70
C ILE A 357 -0.42 12.26 12.11
N GLU A 358 -0.92 11.49 13.09
CA GLU A 358 -0.78 11.85 14.50
C GLU A 358 0.68 11.68 14.95
N VAL A 359 1.46 12.75 14.86
CA VAL A 359 2.81 12.78 15.45
C VAL A 359 2.64 12.78 16.97
N ARG A 360 2.70 11.59 17.58
CA ARG A 360 2.83 11.50 19.05
C ARG A 360 4.18 12.11 19.43
N PRO A 361 4.23 13.17 20.27
CA PRO A 361 5.49 13.73 20.70
C PRO A 361 6.33 12.63 21.36
N ALA A 362 7.60 12.55 20.96
CA ALA A 362 8.57 11.63 21.54
C ALA A 362 8.79 11.99 23.02
N GLY A 363 7.96 11.44 23.90
CA GLY A 363 8.04 11.67 25.34
C GLY A 363 6.67 11.83 26.00
N CYS A 364 6.06 10.69 26.33
CA CYS A 364 5.26 10.41 27.54
C CYS A 364 4.28 9.27 27.22
N GLY A 365 4.61 8.06 27.69
CA GLY A 365 3.62 6.99 27.77
C GLY A 365 2.52 7.37 28.76
N GLY A 366 1.26 7.28 28.37
CA GLY A 366 0.15 7.49 29.29
C GLY A 366 -1.18 7.73 28.59
N ALA A 367 -2.00 6.68 28.55
CA ALA A 367 -3.46 6.65 28.45
C ALA A 367 -4.21 7.89 27.92
N SER A 368 -4.91 7.73 26.79
CA SER A 368 -6.18 8.41 26.58
C SER A 368 -7.26 7.39 26.26
N LEU A 369 -7.92 6.92 27.32
CA LEU A 369 -9.25 6.33 27.30
C LEU A 369 -9.96 6.79 28.57
N CYS A 370 -10.55 7.99 28.53
CA CYS A 370 -11.62 8.35 29.43
C CYS A 370 -12.74 9.00 28.63
N GLY A 371 -13.75 8.19 28.31
CA GLY A 371 -15.05 8.68 27.89
C GLY A 371 -15.76 9.37 29.06
N GLY A 372 -16.27 10.57 28.80
CA GLY A 372 -17.16 11.27 29.71
C GLY A 372 -18.59 10.77 29.56
N ALA A 373 -18.97 9.74 30.31
CA ALA A 373 -20.37 9.48 30.62
C ALA A 373 -20.80 10.46 31.72
N ARG A 374 -21.66 11.43 31.36
CA ARG A 374 -22.34 12.29 32.33
C ARG A 374 -23.30 11.44 33.15
N LEU A 375 -23.01 11.27 34.44
CA LEU A 375 -23.99 10.82 35.42
C LEU A 375 -24.75 12.05 35.92
N SER A 376 -26.05 12.11 35.62
CA SER A 376 -26.98 13.06 36.24
C SER A 376 -27.24 12.65 37.68
N ALA A 377 -26.79 13.46 38.63
CA ALA A 377 -27.14 13.34 40.03
C ALA A 377 -28.62 13.73 40.24
N GLY A 378 -29.37 12.85 40.90
CA GLY A 378 -30.74 13.11 41.33
C GLY A 378 -30.77 14.16 42.44
N ALA A 379 -31.71 15.10 42.32
CA ALA A 379 -32.02 16.09 43.33
C ALA A 379 -32.73 15.43 44.51
N GLN A 380 -32.19 15.66 45.71
CA GLN A 380 -32.92 15.51 46.97
C GLN A 380 -33.79 16.76 47.15
N GLY A 381 -35.10 16.57 47.28
CA GLY A 381 -36.03 17.58 47.78
C GLY A 381 -36.40 17.27 49.23
N GLN A 382 -36.13 18.22 50.11
CA GLN A 382 -36.73 18.33 51.44
C GLN A 382 -38.13 18.95 51.29
N GLU A 383 -39.15 18.28 51.80
CA GLU A 383 -40.09 18.70 52.87
C GLU A 383 -41.16 17.64 53.08
#